data_AF-A0A1C7LN56-F1
#
_entry.id   AF-A0A1C7LN56-F1
#
_cell.length_a   1.000
_cell.length_b   1.000
_cell.length_c   1.000
_cell.angle_alpha   90.00
_cell.angle_beta   90.00
_cell.angle_gamma   90.00
#
_symmetry.space_group_name_H-M   'P 1'
#
loop_
_entity.id
_entity.type
_entity.pdbx_description
1 polymer ?
#
loop_
_entity_poly.entity_id
_entity_poly.type
_entity_poly.pdbx_seq_one_letter_code
_entity_poly.pdbx_strand_id
1 'polypeptide(L)'
;MSDIKRDVRNPLLFECAWEMANKVGGIYAVIKTKVPVTISEYGDRYCLIGPLSYKTAPMDVEAQEPTDPHLASTLDNLRNAGVKFLYGRWLIEGAPHILLFDTGSQYSHLVFGYIVAWFLGEYVSRQLDKAVVVHFHEWQAGLAIPLCQCSVAHCADVFTPVSHTTAYESEHLRKLKPDGVLPNVVKFQAMHEFQNLHSTAKAKINDFVRGHFYGHYDFDLDNTLYMFTAGRYEYRRRVWTCSSSLWPD
;
A
#
# COMPACT_ATOMS: atom_id res chain seq x y z
N MET A 1 30.17 -14.61 21.50
CA MET A 1 29.65 -14.37 20.14
C MET A 1 29.79 -12.88 19.90
N SER A 2 30.69 -12.45 19.03
CA SER A 2 30.85 -11.03 18.68
C SER A 2 29.52 -10.51 18.16
N ASP A 3 28.99 -9.48 18.80
CA ASP A 3 27.73 -8.83 18.44
C ASP A 3 27.89 -8.22 17.04
N ILE A 4 27.42 -8.93 16.00
CA ILE A 4 27.54 -8.48 14.60
C ILE A 4 26.65 -7.25 14.45
N LYS A 5 27.26 -6.08 14.54
CA LYS A 5 26.55 -4.81 14.52
C LYS A 5 26.29 -4.39 13.08
N ARG A 6 25.05 -4.62 12.62
CA ARG A 6 24.56 -4.18 11.31
C ARG A 6 24.50 -2.66 11.20
N ASP A 7 24.73 -2.11 10.01
CA ASP A 7 24.59 -0.68 9.74
C ASP A 7 23.12 -0.26 9.71
N VAL A 8 22.72 0.54 10.70
CA VAL A 8 21.36 1.10 10.85
C VAL A 8 21.15 2.41 10.10
N ARG A 9 22.21 3.08 9.63
CA ARG A 9 22.11 4.36 8.90
C ARG A 9 21.84 4.17 7.41
N ASN A 10 22.23 3.02 6.88
CA ASN A 10 22.03 2.66 5.48
C ASN A 10 21.22 1.35 5.31
N PRO A 11 20.00 1.25 5.89
CA PRO A 11 19.25 0.01 5.92
C PRO A 11 18.68 -0.37 4.55
N LEU A 12 18.39 -1.65 4.35
CA LEU A 12 17.56 -2.13 3.26
C LEU A 12 16.09 -2.02 3.66
N LEU A 13 15.22 -1.65 2.73
CA LEU A 13 13.78 -1.52 2.97
C LEU A 13 13.00 -2.48 2.08
N PHE A 14 12.35 -3.46 2.70
CA PHE A 14 11.33 -4.27 2.06
C PHE A 14 9.95 -3.77 2.46
N GLU A 15 9.11 -3.50 1.48
CA GLU A 15 7.75 -3.07 1.73
C GLU A 15 6.77 -4.10 1.17
N CYS A 16 6.00 -4.74 2.05
CA CYS A 16 5.15 -5.87 1.76
C CYS A 16 3.69 -5.44 1.73
N ALA A 17 2.97 -5.70 0.65
CA ALA A 17 1.52 -5.47 0.59
C ALA A 17 0.82 -6.48 -0.32
N TRP A 18 -0.47 -6.68 -0.07
CA TRP A 18 -1.30 -7.52 -0.93
C TRP A 18 -1.55 -6.92 -2.32
N GLU A 19 -1.56 -5.58 -2.41
CA GLU A 19 -1.95 -4.84 -3.61
C GLU A 19 -0.76 -4.46 -4.52
N MET A 20 0.40 -5.09 -4.36
CA MET A 20 1.56 -4.82 -5.22
C MET A 20 1.31 -5.31 -6.64
N ALA A 21 1.49 -4.42 -7.63
CA ALA A 21 1.23 -4.69 -9.04
C ALA A 21 -0.17 -5.30 -9.34
N ASN A 22 -1.14 -5.12 -8.42
CA ASN A 22 -2.51 -5.60 -8.55
C ASN A 22 -3.47 -4.68 -7.79
N LYS A 23 -4.20 -3.83 -8.52
CA LYS A 23 -5.10 -2.84 -7.93
C LYS A 23 -6.38 -3.50 -7.42
N VAL A 24 -6.45 -3.74 -6.11
CA VAL A 24 -7.64 -4.30 -5.42
C VAL A 24 -8.38 -3.24 -4.61
N GLY A 25 -7.67 -2.28 -4.02
CA GLY A 25 -8.20 -1.33 -3.06
C GLY A 25 -7.41 -0.01 -3.00
N GLY A 26 -7.39 0.57 -1.81
CA GLY A 26 -6.77 1.88 -1.56
C GLY A 26 -5.26 1.81 -1.35
N ILE A 27 -4.75 0.65 -0.91
CA ILE A 27 -3.32 0.49 -0.58
C ILE A 27 -2.46 0.61 -1.84
N TYR A 28 -2.94 0.13 -3.00
CA TYR A 28 -2.30 0.34 -4.29
C TYR A 28 -2.02 1.84 -4.55
N ALA A 29 -3.00 2.71 -4.27
CA ALA A 29 -2.85 4.15 -4.51
C ALA A 29 -1.84 4.77 -3.53
N VAL A 30 -1.90 4.38 -2.25
CA VAL A 30 -0.97 4.86 -1.22
C VAL A 30 0.48 4.52 -1.58
N ILE A 31 0.73 3.26 -1.96
CA ILE A 31 2.09 2.81 -2.34
C ILE A 31 2.52 3.55 -3.60
N LYS A 32 1.67 3.61 -4.64
CA LYS A 32 2.01 4.26 -5.91
C LYS A 32 2.37 5.75 -5.73
N THR A 33 1.68 6.48 -4.85
CA THR A 33 2.01 7.89 -4.59
C THR A 33 3.23 8.08 -3.68
N LYS A 34 3.54 7.10 -2.84
CA LYS A 34 4.69 7.14 -1.90
C LYS A 34 6.01 6.74 -2.57
N VAL A 35 5.97 5.77 -3.48
CA VAL A 35 7.15 5.18 -4.16
C VAL A 35 8.15 6.23 -4.67
N PRO A 36 7.77 7.32 -5.37
CA PRO A 36 8.75 8.28 -5.89
C PRO A 36 9.60 8.92 -4.78
N VAL A 37 8.97 9.23 -3.63
CA VAL A 37 9.67 9.79 -2.48
C VAL A 37 10.54 8.72 -1.81
N THR A 38 10.03 7.50 -1.63
CA THR A 38 10.82 6.41 -1.04
C THR A 38 12.06 6.08 -1.87
N ILE A 39 11.96 6.06 -3.20
CA ILE A 39 13.10 5.81 -4.10
C ILE A 39 14.10 6.96 -4.04
N SER A 40 13.65 8.21 -3.92
CA SER A 40 14.58 9.34 -3.78
C SER A 40 15.48 9.22 -2.54
N GLU A 41 15.01 8.55 -1.48
CA GLU A 41 15.75 8.33 -0.23
C GLU A 41 16.54 7.00 -0.22
N TYR A 42 15.92 5.91 -0.67
CA TYR A 42 16.50 4.57 -0.57
C TYR A 42 17.23 4.10 -1.83
N GLY A 43 16.87 4.62 -3.00
CA GLY A 43 17.37 4.17 -4.30
C GLY A 43 17.16 2.67 -4.49
N ASP A 44 18.21 1.95 -4.89
CA ASP A 44 18.17 0.51 -5.15
C ASP A 44 18.05 -0.36 -3.90
N ARG A 45 18.14 0.23 -2.69
CA ARG A 45 17.94 -0.48 -1.41
C ARG A 45 16.47 -0.74 -1.07
N TYR A 46 15.56 -0.26 -1.92
CA TYR A 46 14.12 -0.39 -1.74
C TYR A 46 13.55 -1.46 -2.66
N CYS A 47 12.83 -2.41 -2.07
CA CYS A 47 12.18 -3.50 -2.80
C CYS A 47 10.75 -3.72 -2.28
N LEU A 48 9.81 -3.84 -3.20
CA LEU A 48 8.40 -4.12 -2.92
C LEU A 48 8.16 -5.63 -2.98
N ILE A 49 7.39 -6.18 -2.04
CA ILE A 49 7.04 -7.60 -2.01
C ILE A 49 5.52 -7.77 -2.05
N GLY A 50 5.04 -8.66 -2.90
CA GLY A 50 3.61 -8.98 -2.97
C GLY A 50 3.29 -10.31 -3.65
N PRO A 51 2.00 -10.66 -3.74
CA PRO A 51 1.56 -11.85 -4.45
C PRO A 51 1.61 -11.64 -5.97
N LEU A 52 2.04 -12.66 -6.71
CA LEU A 52 2.06 -12.66 -8.16
C LEU A 52 0.65 -12.76 -8.72
N SER A 53 0.22 -11.72 -9.43
CA SER A 53 -0.99 -11.73 -10.24
C SER A 53 -0.65 -12.00 -11.70
N TYR A 54 -0.96 -13.21 -12.19
CA TYR A 54 -0.76 -13.60 -13.59
C TYR A 54 -1.51 -12.73 -14.61
N LYS A 55 -2.54 -11.99 -14.17
CA LYS A 55 -3.34 -11.12 -15.04
C LYS A 55 -2.69 -9.75 -15.26
N THR A 56 -2.01 -9.21 -14.25
CA THR A 56 -1.53 -7.82 -14.26
C THR A 56 -0.01 -7.73 -14.30
N ALA A 57 0.70 -8.65 -13.64
CA ALA A 57 2.15 -8.60 -13.53
C ALA A 57 2.90 -8.57 -14.88
N PRO A 58 2.52 -9.32 -15.94
CA PRO A 58 3.23 -9.26 -17.22
C PRO A 58 3.16 -7.91 -17.93
N MET A 59 2.15 -7.07 -17.61
CA MET A 59 1.98 -5.74 -18.22
C MET A 59 2.64 -4.65 -17.39
N ASP A 60 2.67 -4.82 -16.08
CA ASP A 60 3.13 -3.80 -15.15
C ASP A 60 4.58 -4.00 -14.72
N VAL A 61 5.17 -5.19 -14.88
CA VAL A 61 6.50 -5.52 -14.34
C VAL A 61 7.46 -5.94 -15.45
N GLU A 62 8.61 -5.28 -15.51
CA GLU A 62 9.73 -5.70 -16.34
C GLU A 62 10.59 -6.69 -15.56
N ALA A 63 10.62 -7.95 -16.02
CA ALA A 63 11.39 -9.01 -15.39
C ALA A 63 12.90 -8.75 -15.48
N GLN A 64 13.61 -8.88 -14.37
CA GLN A 64 15.07 -8.70 -14.29
C GLN A 64 15.64 -9.72 -13.30
N GLU A 65 16.96 -9.92 -13.32
CA GLU A 65 17.66 -10.71 -12.30
C GLU A 65 18.20 -9.79 -11.19
N PRO A 66 18.25 -10.27 -9.93
CA PRO A 66 18.75 -9.49 -8.81
C PRO A 66 20.24 -9.18 -8.94
N THR A 67 20.61 -7.92 -8.71
CA THR A 67 22.01 -7.47 -8.71
C THR A 67 22.74 -7.81 -7.40
N ASP A 68 22.01 -7.94 -6.29
CA ASP A 68 22.55 -8.32 -4.99
C ASP A 68 22.82 -9.83 -4.93
N PRO A 69 24.07 -10.28 -4.72
CA PRO A 69 24.43 -11.69 -4.62
C PRO A 69 23.70 -12.42 -3.49
N HIS A 70 23.43 -11.74 -2.38
CA HIS A 70 22.69 -12.33 -1.26
C HIS A 70 21.24 -12.59 -1.66
N LEU A 71 20.63 -11.65 -2.39
CA LEU A 71 19.26 -11.77 -2.88
C LEU A 71 19.16 -12.88 -3.93
N ALA A 72 20.10 -12.92 -4.89
CA ALA A 72 20.18 -13.97 -5.89
C ALA A 72 20.26 -15.37 -5.24
N SER A 73 21.17 -15.54 -4.28
CA SER A 73 21.35 -16.82 -3.57
C SER A 73 20.10 -17.25 -2.81
N THR A 74 19.41 -16.31 -2.16
CA THR A 74 18.14 -16.61 -1.48
C THR A 74 17.05 -17.02 -2.46
N LEU A 75 16.90 -16.28 -3.56
CA LEU A 75 15.92 -16.58 -4.60
C LEU A 75 16.20 -17.92 -5.28
N ASP A 76 17.47 -18.28 -5.48
CA ASP A 76 17.86 -19.57 -6.01
C ASP A 76 17.46 -20.72 -5.08
N ASN A 77 17.63 -20.58 -3.76
CA ASN A 77 17.20 -21.62 -2.83
C ASN A 77 15.68 -21.78 -2.75
N LEU A 78 14.94 -20.67 -2.81
CA LEU A 78 13.49 -20.70 -2.92
C LEU A 78 13.05 -21.38 -4.23
N ARG A 79 13.71 -21.08 -5.35
CA ARG A 79 13.47 -21.71 -6.65
C ARG A 79 13.75 -23.22 -6.60
N ASN A 80 14.84 -23.63 -5.95
CA ASN A 80 15.20 -25.04 -5.77
C ASN A 80 14.20 -25.78 -4.87
N ALA A 81 13.57 -25.08 -3.92
CA ALA A 81 12.47 -25.60 -3.11
C ALA A 81 11.12 -25.63 -3.84
N GLY A 82 11.06 -25.18 -5.10
CA GLY A 82 9.86 -25.19 -5.93
C GLY A 82 8.99 -23.93 -5.81
N VAL A 83 9.45 -22.88 -5.14
CA VAL A 83 8.75 -21.59 -5.06
C VAL A 83 8.92 -20.84 -6.37
N LYS A 84 7.81 -20.47 -7.01
CA LYS A 84 7.80 -19.63 -8.21
C LYS A 84 7.66 -18.17 -7.81
N PHE A 85 8.41 -17.31 -8.47
CA PHE A 85 8.37 -15.86 -8.24
C PHE A 85 8.72 -15.11 -9.52
N LEU A 86 8.42 -13.81 -9.52
CA LEU A 86 8.84 -12.84 -10.53
C LEU A 86 9.59 -11.71 -9.82
N TYR A 87 10.86 -11.52 -10.15
CA TYR A 87 11.65 -10.37 -9.72
C TYR A 87 11.83 -9.41 -10.89
N GLY A 88 11.82 -8.10 -10.61
CA GLY A 88 11.91 -7.10 -11.67
C GLY A 88 11.74 -5.67 -11.20
N ARG A 89 11.39 -4.80 -12.15
CA ARG A 89 11.08 -3.38 -11.93
C ARG A 89 9.61 -3.12 -12.19
N TRP A 90 8.93 -2.44 -11.27
CA TRP A 90 7.53 -2.07 -11.45
C TRP A 90 7.44 -0.80 -12.31
N LEU A 91 6.70 -0.85 -13.42
CA LEU A 91 6.55 0.23 -14.42
C LEU A 91 5.64 1.36 -13.92
N ILE A 92 6.07 2.02 -12.85
CA ILE A 92 5.49 3.24 -12.28
C ILE A 92 6.57 4.33 -12.14
N GLU A 93 6.17 5.54 -11.75
CA GLU A 93 7.10 6.65 -11.47
C GLU A 93 8.18 6.20 -10.47
N GLY A 94 9.45 6.27 -10.90
CA GLY A 94 10.62 5.88 -10.12
C GLY A 94 11.12 4.45 -10.32
N ALA A 95 10.34 3.56 -10.94
CA ALA A 95 10.74 2.17 -11.25
C ALA A 95 11.37 1.40 -10.06
N PRO A 96 10.64 1.15 -8.95
CA PRO A 96 11.17 0.39 -7.82
C PRO A 96 11.43 -1.08 -8.19
N HIS A 97 12.35 -1.71 -7.46
CA HIS A 97 12.44 -3.17 -7.45
C HIS A 97 11.17 -3.78 -6.87
N ILE A 98 10.73 -4.90 -7.45
CA ILE A 98 9.55 -5.64 -7.01
C ILE A 98 9.82 -7.15 -7.07
N LEU A 99 9.39 -7.87 -6.03
CA LEU A 99 9.43 -9.31 -5.90
C LEU A 99 8.02 -9.84 -5.68
N LEU A 100 7.53 -10.64 -6.61
CA LEU A 100 6.18 -11.18 -6.60
C LEU A 100 6.20 -12.70 -6.44
N PHE A 101 5.60 -13.23 -5.38
CA PHE A 101 5.55 -14.67 -5.11
C PHE A 101 4.27 -15.30 -5.67
N ASP A 102 4.41 -16.42 -6.39
CA ASP A 102 3.27 -17.24 -6.79
C ASP A 102 2.72 -18.00 -5.58
N THR A 103 1.45 -17.79 -5.28
CA THR A 103 0.75 -18.45 -4.17
C THR A 103 -0.16 -19.61 -4.63
N GLY A 104 -0.23 -19.92 -5.92
CA GLY A 104 -0.83 -21.14 -6.47
C GLY A 104 -2.36 -21.29 -6.42
N SER A 105 -3.09 -20.86 -5.37
CA SER A 105 -4.57 -20.85 -5.29
C SER A 105 -5.12 -20.22 -3.97
N GLN A 106 -6.44 -20.33 -3.74
CA GLN A 106 -7.32 -19.56 -2.82
C GLN A 106 -6.95 -19.47 -1.31
N TYR A 107 -5.93 -20.19 -0.82
CA TYR A 107 -5.39 -20.05 0.56
C TYR A 107 -4.23 -19.05 0.64
N SER A 108 -4.35 -17.98 -0.14
CA SER A 108 -3.21 -17.22 -0.67
C SER A 108 -2.50 -16.32 0.34
N HIS A 109 -3.17 -15.84 1.40
CA HIS A 109 -2.56 -14.95 2.39
C HIS A 109 -1.61 -15.66 3.38
N LEU A 110 -1.98 -16.87 3.85
CA LEU A 110 -1.14 -17.65 4.76
C LEU A 110 0.12 -18.16 4.06
N VAL A 111 -0.05 -18.67 2.84
CA VAL A 111 1.05 -19.12 1.99
C VAL A 111 1.98 -17.94 1.68
N PHE A 112 1.43 -16.77 1.33
CA PHE A 112 2.21 -15.55 1.13
C PHE A 112 3.00 -15.19 2.40
N GLY A 113 2.36 -15.15 3.57
CA GLY A 113 3.03 -14.84 4.83
C GLY A 113 4.18 -15.80 5.15
N TYR A 114 3.99 -17.10 4.91
CA TYR A 114 5.03 -18.11 5.14
C TYR A 114 6.22 -17.96 4.18
N ILE A 115 5.95 -17.79 2.88
CA ILE A 115 7.00 -17.60 1.87
C ILE A 115 7.79 -16.33 2.16
N VAL A 116 7.12 -15.23 2.51
CA VAL A 116 7.79 -13.96 2.87
C VAL A 116 8.63 -14.13 4.13
N ALA A 117 8.13 -14.80 5.17
CA ALA A 117 8.90 -15.04 6.39
C ALA A 117 10.13 -15.93 6.12
N TRP A 118 9.99 -16.97 5.28
CA TRP A 118 11.11 -17.82 4.87
C TRP A 118 12.15 -17.02 4.07
N PHE A 119 11.71 -16.28 3.06
CA PHE A 119 12.57 -15.38 2.28
C PHE A 119 13.36 -14.44 3.18
N LEU A 120 12.69 -13.74 4.10
CA LEU A 120 13.32 -12.81 5.02
C LEU A 120 14.31 -13.51 5.96
N GLY A 121 13.94 -14.65 6.53
CA GLY A 121 14.82 -15.43 7.40
C GLY A 121 16.09 -15.85 6.70
N GLU A 122 15.97 -16.34 5.46
CA GLU A 122 17.14 -16.74 4.68
C GLU A 122 17.97 -15.54 4.24
N TYR A 123 17.35 -14.46 3.74
CA TYR A 123 18.06 -13.27 3.30
C TYR A 123 18.81 -12.58 4.45
N VAL A 124 18.17 -12.43 5.61
CA VAL A 124 18.77 -11.85 6.82
C VAL A 124 19.90 -12.72 7.38
N SER A 125 19.86 -14.04 7.17
CA SER A 125 20.97 -14.93 7.55
C SER A 125 22.24 -14.70 6.70
N ARG A 126 22.07 -14.21 5.46
CA ARG A 126 23.15 -13.90 4.52
C ARG A 126 23.64 -12.46 4.61
N GLN A 127 22.74 -11.53 4.95
CA GLN A 127 23.00 -10.10 5.06
C GLN A 127 23.48 -9.73 6.48
N LEU A 128 24.79 -9.57 6.62
CA LEU A 128 25.46 -9.30 7.91
C LEU A 128 25.89 -7.84 8.07
N ASP A 129 25.92 -7.10 6.97
CA ASP A 129 26.50 -5.76 6.88
C ASP A 129 25.44 -4.67 7.07
N LYS A 130 24.26 -4.81 6.49
CA LYS A 130 23.18 -3.81 6.57
C LYS A 130 22.01 -4.26 7.43
N ALA A 131 21.40 -3.31 8.14
CA ALA A 131 20.12 -3.55 8.79
C ALA A 131 19.01 -3.74 7.73
N VAL A 132 18.06 -4.63 8.02
CA VAL A 132 16.92 -4.91 7.15
C VAL A 132 15.65 -4.42 7.84
N VAL A 133 14.94 -3.51 7.20
CA VAL A 133 13.65 -2.98 7.64
C VAL A 133 12.58 -3.57 6.77
N VAL A 134 11.52 -4.10 7.38
CA VAL A 134 10.38 -4.67 6.67
C VAL A 134 9.10 -3.96 7.10
N HIS A 135 8.38 -3.40 6.15
CA HIS A 135 7.14 -2.67 6.38
C HIS A 135 5.97 -3.47 5.80
N PHE A 136 5.05 -3.93 6.65
CA PHE A 136 3.87 -4.68 6.22
C PHE A 136 2.63 -3.78 6.16
N HIS A 137 1.94 -3.79 5.03
CA HIS A 137 0.67 -3.09 4.85
C HIS A 137 -0.50 -4.05 5.02
N GLU A 138 -1.42 -3.68 5.92
CA GLU A 138 -2.64 -4.42 6.23
C GLU A 138 -2.42 -5.84 6.78
N TRP A 139 -3.49 -6.44 7.30
CA TRP A 139 -3.44 -7.75 7.95
C TRP A 139 -3.01 -8.88 6.99
N GLN A 140 -3.28 -8.74 5.69
CA GLN A 140 -2.97 -9.77 4.68
C GLN A 140 -1.45 -9.99 4.51
N ALA A 141 -0.66 -8.93 4.59
CA ALA A 141 0.80 -9.01 4.56
C ALA A 141 1.38 -9.30 5.96
N GLY A 142 0.68 -8.87 7.02
CA GLY A 142 1.12 -9.03 8.41
C GLY A 142 1.17 -10.47 8.95
N LEU A 143 0.68 -11.47 8.20
CA LEU A 143 0.77 -12.88 8.59
C LEU A 143 2.21 -13.40 8.68
N ALA A 144 3.17 -12.72 8.06
CA ALA A 144 4.59 -13.04 8.18
C ALA A 144 5.20 -12.63 9.53
N ILE A 145 4.61 -11.64 10.24
CA ILE A 145 5.21 -11.03 11.44
C ILE A 145 5.45 -12.06 12.55
N PRO A 146 4.47 -12.90 12.96
CA PRO A 146 4.69 -13.88 14.02
C PRO A 146 5.78 -14.91 13.64
N LEU A 147 5.89 -15.25 12.35
CA LEU A 147 6.89 -16.19 11.86
C LEU A 147 8.29 -15.57 11.87
N CYS A 148 8.40 -14.27 11.55
CA CYS A 148 9.66 -13.53 11.61
C CYS A 148 10.19 -13.42 13.04
N GLN A 149 9.31 -13.21 14.02
CA GLN A 149 9.69 -13.17 15.44
C GLN A 149 10.28 -14.50 15.94
N CYS A 150 9.77 -15.63 15.44
CA CYS A 150 10.28 -16.95 15.81
C CYS A 150 11.60 -17.32 15.09
N SER A 151 11.86 -16.72 13.92
CA SER A 151 12.94 -17.15 13.02
C SER A 151 14.13 -16.19 12.98
N VAL A 152 13.94 -14.94 13.38
CA VAL A 152 14.96 -13.87 13.32
C VAL A 152 15.30 -13.41 14.74
N ALA A 153 16.51 -13.71 15.20
CA ALA A 153 16.94 -13.49 16.59
C ALA A 153 16.98 -12.01 17.06
N HIS A 154 16.83 -11.05 16.13
CA HIS A 154 16.90 -9.61 16.42
C HIS A 154 15.82 -8.85 15.64
N CYS A 155 14.56 -9.01 16.04
CA CYS A 155 13.43 -8.27 15.48
C CYS A 155 13.00 -7.16 16.45
N ALA A 156 12.80 -5.95 15.94
CA ALA A 156 12.13 -4.87 16.63
C ALA A 156 10.86 -4.55 15.86
N ASP A 157 9.70 -4.80 16.47
CA ASP A 157 8.41 -4.57 15.86
C ASP A 157 7.91 -3.17 16.18
N VAL A 158 7.43 -2.47 15.15
CA VAL A 158 6.79 -1.15 15.27
C VAL A 158 5.41 -1.23 14.64
N PHE A 159 4.38 -0.80 15.36
CA PHE A 159 3.00 -0.80 14.91
C PHE A 159 2.48 0.62 14.69
N THR A 160 2.16 0.95 13.44
CA THR A 160 1.70 2.30 13.04
C THR A 160 0.39 2.27 12.26
N PRO A 161 -0.73 2.75 12.83
CA PRO A 161 -1.97 3.02 12.10
C PRO A 161 -1.89 4.30 11.25
N VAL A 162 -2.81 4.43 10.31
CA VAL A 162 -2.89 5.58 9.39
C VAL A 162 -3.61 6.81 9.96
N SER A 163 -4.36 6.65 11.06
CA SER A 163 -5.09 7.74 11.71
C SER A 163 -5.12 7.59 13.23
N HIS A 164 -5.29 8.71 13.95
CA HIS A 164 -5.45 8.70 15.40
C HIS A 164 -6.71 7.96 15.86
N THR A 165 -7.80 8.01 15.08
CA THR A 165 -9.03 7.26 15.39
C THR A 165 -8.76 5.75 15.33
N THR A 166 -8.13 5.29 14.26
CA THR A 166 -7.75 3.87 14.11
C THR A 166 -6.74 3.44 15.18
N ALA A 167 -5.87 4.35 15.62
CA ALA A 167 -4.96 4.11 16.72
C ALA A 167 -5.71 3.82 18.03
N TYR A 168 -6.69 4.67 18.34
CA TYR A 168 -7.55 4.51 19.51
C TYR A 168 -8.37 3.20 19.45
N GLU A 169 -8.95 2.89 18.30
CA GLU A 169 -9.68 1.63 18.09
C GLU A 169 -8.78 0.41 18.27
N SER A 170 -7.56 0.47 17.74
CA SER A 170 -6.60 -0.63 17.81
C SER A 170 -6.10 -0.88 19.24
N GLU A 171 -5.92 0.18 20.04
CA GLU A 171 -5.53 0.06 21.45
C GLU A 171 -6.56 -0.77 22.25
N HIS A 172 -7.85 -0.57 21.98
CA HIS A 172 -8.92 -1.28 22.69
C HIS A 172 -9.20 -2.67 22.10
N LEU A 173 -9.21 -2.80 20.77
CA LEU A 173 -9.55 -4.06 20.10
C LEU A 173 -8.38 -5.05 20.09
N ARG A 174 -7.16 -4.58 19.81
CA ARG A 174 -5.95 -5.42 19.72
C ARG A 174 -5.15 -5.45 21.01
N LYS A 175 -5.54 -4.65 22.03
CA LYS A 175 -4.83 -4.51 23.31
C LYS A 175 -3.35 -4.13 23.14
N LEU A 176 -3.03 -3.44 22.05
CA LEU A 176 -1.68 -3.01 21.69
C LEU A 176 -1.72 -1.51 21.43
N LYS A 177 -0.95 -0.75 22.21
CA LYS A 177 -0.80 0.69 21.99
C LYS A 177 0.10 0.93 20.78
N PRO A 178 -0.35 1.68 19.77
CA PRO A 178 0.48 1.99 18.61
C PRO A 178 1.65 2.92 18.94
N ASP A 179 2.76 2.74 18.23
CA ASP A 179 3.99 3.52 18.43
C ASP A 179 3.91 4.92 17.80
N GLY A 180 3.07 5.09 16.77
CA GLY A 180 2.87 6.37 16.09
C GLY A 180 1.82 6.30 14.99
N VAL A 181 1.44 7.44 14.43
CA VAL A 181 0.45 7.53 13.34
C VAL A 181 1.15 7.98 12.05
N LEU A 182 0.91 7.26 10.95
CA LEU A 182 1.45 7.57 9.62
C LEU A 182 0.33 7.96 8.65
N PRO A 183 -0.05 9.25 8.56
CA PRO A 183 -1.14 9.69 7.70
C PRO A 183 -0.79 9.58 6.22
N ASN A 184 -1.80 9.25 5.40
CA ASN A 184 -1.65 9.23 3.95
C ASN A 184 -1.43 10.65 3.42
N VAL A 185 -0.33 10.86 2.68
CA VAL A 185 0.00 12.16 2.09
C VAL A 185 -0.47 12.21 0.64
N VAL A 186 -1.19 13.26 0.27
CA VAL A 186 -1.59 13.55 -1.12
C VAL A 186 -0.73 14.70 -1.64
N LYS A 187 -0.16 14.55 -2.84
CA LYS A 187 0.58 15.64 -3.52
C LYS A 187 -0.41 16.78 -3.83
N PHE A 188 -0.19 17.97 -3.28
CA PHE A 188 -0.98 19.16 -3.58
C PHE A 188 -0.51 19.75 -4.93
N GLN A 189 -1.41 19.90 -5.90
CA GLN A 189 -1.14 20.62 -7.15
C GLN A 189 -1.58 22.09 -7.05
N ALA A 190 -1.06 22.94 -7.94
CA ALA A 190 -1.10 24.41 -7.84
C ALA A 190 -2.53 25.02 -7.84
N MET A 191 -2.72 26.09 -7.05
CA MET A 191 -4.02 26.72 -6.77
C MET A 191 -4.71 27.39 -7.97
N HIS A 192 -3.97 27.98 -8.91
CA HIS A 192 -4.58 28.79 -9.99
C HIS A 192 -5.20 27.93 -11.10
N GLU A 193 -4.55 26.82 -11.46
CA GLU A 193 -5.11 25.86 -12.43
C GLU A 193 -6.41 25.23 -11.91
N PHE A 194 -6.51 25.04 -10.59
CA PHE A 194 -7.69 24.48 -9.95
C PHE A 194 -8.95 25.32 -10.20
N GLN A 195 -8.86 26.66 -10.19
CA GLN A 195 -10.02 27.53 -10.42
C GLN A 195 -10.54 27.44 -11.86
N ASN A 196 -9.62 27.40 -12.84
CA ASN A 196 -9.98 27.25 -14.25
C ASN A 196 -10.61 25.89 -14.54
N LEU A 197 -10.03 24.83 -13.95
CA LEU A 197 -10.56 23.47 -14.03
C LEU A 197 -11.94 23.37 -13.36
N HIS A 198 -12.15 24.05 -12.23
CA HIS A 198 -13.45 24.11 -11.57
C HIS A 198 -14.53 24.71 -12.47
N SER A 199 -14.26 25.87 -13.10
CA SER A 199 -15.21 26.52 -14.01
C SER A 199 -15.58 25.61 -15.19
N THR A 200 -14.57 24.97 -15.80
CA THR A 200 -14.75 24.08 -16.96
C THR A 200 -15.52 22.80 -16.57
N ALA A 201 -15.25 22.22 -15.40
CA ALA A 201 -15.97 21.06 -14.89
C ALA A 201 -17.41 21.42 -14.49
N LYS A 202 -17.62 22.59 -13.87
CA LYS A 202 -18.95 23.11 -13.51
C LYS A 202 -19.84 23.26 -14.74
N ALA A 203 -19.30 23.76 -15.85
CA ALA A 203 -20.05 23.87 -17.11
C ALA A 203 -20.61 22.51 -17.59
N LYS A 204 -19.83 21.43 -17.47
CA LYS A 204 -20.29 20.07 -17.82
C LYS A 204 -21.41 19.57 -16.91
N ILE A 205 -21.35 19.88 -15.62
CA ILE A 205 -22.41 19.54 -14.66
C ILE A 205 -23.67 20.37 -14.98
N ASN A 206 -23.53 21.65 -15.30
CA ASN A 206 -24.64 22.52 -15.71
C ASN A 206 -25.37 21.92 -16.91
N ASP A 207 -24.65 21.44 -17.93
CA ASP A 207 -25.25 20.80 -19.11
C ASP A 207 -26.02 19.52 -18.76
N PHE A 208 -25.47 18.70 -17.86
CA PHE A 208 -26.18 17.53 -17.34
C PHE A 208 -27.46 17.92 -16.60
N VAL A 209 -27.42 18.94 -15.73
CA VAL A 209 -28.58 19.40 -14.96
C VAL A 209 -29.66 19.96 -15.88
N ARG A 210 -29.29 20.72 -16.93
CA ARG A 210 -30.25 21.21 -17.94
C ARG A 210 -31.00 20.08 -18.62
N GLY A 211 -30.30 18.99 -18.97
CA GLY A 211 -30.92 17.80 -19.54
C GLY A 211 -31.77 17.03 -18.54
N HIS A 212 -31.29 16.87 -17.30
CA HIS A 212 -31.96 16.09 -16.25
C HIS A 212 -33.25 16.75 -15.77
N PHE A 213 -33.29 18.08 -15.69
CA PHE A 213 -34.45 18.88 -15.28
C PHE A 213 -35.22 19.44 -16.49
N TYR A 214 -35.12 18.81 -17.67
CA TYR A 214 -35.86 19.25 -18.85
C TYR A 214 -37.37 19.30 -18.57
N GLY A 215 -38.00 20.46 -18.85
CA GLY A 215 -39.41 20.71 -18.56
C GLY A 215 -39.71 21.25 -17.14
N HIS A 216 -38.75 21.18 -16.23
CA HIS A 216 -38.83 21.67 -14.84
C HIS A 216 -37.60 22.49 -14.44
N TYR A 217 -37.07 23.27 -15.39
CA TYR A 217 -35.89 24.09 -15.20
C TYR A 217 -36.29 25.51 -14.78
N ASP A 218 -36.61 25.68 -13.49
CA ASP A 218 -37.16 26.90 -12.88
C ASP A 218 -36.19 27.63 -11.94
N PHE A 219 -34.90 27.26 -11.97
CA PHE A 219 -33.85 27.81 -11.09
C PHE A 219 -32.61 28.28 -11.86
N ASP A 220 -31.88 29.23 -11.28
CA ASP A 220 -30.65 29.78 -11.83
C ASP A 220 -29.42 28.95 -11.46
N LEU A 221 -28.69 28.46 -12.46
CA LEU A 221 -27.47 27.66 -12.27
C LEU A 221 -26.27 28.48 -11.77
N ASP A 222 -26.24 29.78 -11.99
CA ASP A 222 -25.16 30.63 -11.48
C ASP A 222 -25.25 30.75 -9.96
N ASN A 223 -26.48 30.72 -9.42
CA ASN A 223 -26.76 30.69 -7.98
C ASN A 223 -27.07 29.28 -7.43
N THR A 224 -26.71 28.22 -8.16
CA THR A 224 -26.90 26.83 -7.71
C THR A 224 -25.58 26.26 -7.16
N LEU A 225 -25.68 25.61 -5.99
CA LEU A 225 -24.58 24.88 -5.36
C LEU A 225 -24.72 23.37 -5.60
N TYR A 226 -23.63 22.73 -6.03
CA TYR A 226 -23.57 21.28 -6.21
C TYR A 226 -22.97 20.61 -4.99
N MET A 227 -23.79 19.85 -4.28
CA MET A 227 -23.36 18.99 -3.18
C MET A 227 -23.32 17.54 -3.66
N PHE A 228 -22.25 16.82 -3.37
CA PHE A 228 -22.13 15.40 -3.68
C PHE A 228 -21.35 14.67 -2.60
N THR A 229 -21.62 13.38 -2.50
CA THR A 229 -20.87 12.43 -1.67
C THR A 229 -20.42 11.30 -2.60
N ALA A 230 -19.14 10.90 -2.51
CA ALA A 230 -18.54 9.97 -3.48
C ALA A 230 -17.70 8.88 -2.83
N GLY A 231 -17.63 7.71 -3.47
CA GLY A 231 -16.76 6.56 -3.13
C GLY A 231 -17.54 5.25 -2.94
N ARG A 232 -16.96 4.27 -2.23
CA ARG A 232 -17.54 2.91 -2.11
C ARG A 232 -18.96 2.94 -1.53
N TYR A 233 -19.83 2.08 -2.08
CA TYR A 233 -21.22 1.94 -1.62
C TYR A 233 -21.28 1.21 -0.28
N GLU A 234 -21.09 1.96 0.81
CA GLU A 234 -21.11 1.47 2.19
C GLU A 234 -22.16 2.23 3.00
N TYR A 235 -23.44 1.86 2.85
CA TYR A 235 -24.60 2.62 3.35
C TYR A 235 -24.56 2.96 4.84
N ARG A 236 -24.12 2.04 5.70
CA ARG A 236 -24.07 2.24 7.17
C ARG A 236 -22.80 2.90 7.68
N ARG A 237 -21.68 2.77 6.97
CA ARG A 237 -20.37 3.30 7.42
C ARG A 237 -20.14 4.73 6.98
N ARG A 238 -20.84 5.14 5.93
CA ARG A 238 -20.86 6.52 5.46
C ARG A 238 -22.11 7.20 6.00
N VAL A 239 -22.01 8.50 6.25
CA VAL A 239 -23.07 9.35 6.79
C VAL A 239 -24.14 9.58 5.71
N TRP A 240 -24.81 8.51 5.28
CA TRP A 240 -25.99 8.55 4.42
C TRP A 240 -27.28 8.64 5.23
N THR A 241 -27.18 8.43 6.54
CA THR A 241 -28.29 8.53 7.48
C THR A 241 -28.21 9.85 8.22
N CYS A 242 -29.20 10.72 8.01
CA CYS A 242 -29.51 11.76 8.99
C CYS A 242 -30.06 11.06 10.24
N SER A 243 -29.46 11.25 11.41
CA SER A 243 -30.05 10.76 12.65
C SER A 243 -31.40 11.47 12.81
N SER A 244 -32.49 10.71 12.92
CA SER A 244 -33.85 11.23 13.12
C SER A 244 -34.00 12.09 14.40
N SER A 245 -32.99 12.14 15.25
CA SER A 245 -32.92 12.93 16.49
C SER A 245 -32.59 14.42 16.32
N LEU A 246 -32.46 14.92 15.08
CA LEU A 246 -32.12 16.33 14.79
C LEU A 246 -33.33 17.19 14.37
N TRP A 247 -34.53 16.62 14.36
CA TRP A 247 -35.77 17.37 14.14
C TRP A 247 -36.47 17.55 15.50
N PRO A 248 -36.54 18.76 16.07
CA PRO A 248 -37.53 19.04 17.09
C PRO A 248 -38.93 18.98 16.44
N ASP A 249 -39.85 18.28 17.10
CA ASP A 249 -41.27 18.22 16.74
C ASP A 249 -41.91 19.62 16.58
#